data_AF-A0A6H9HGQ9-F1
#
_entry.id   AF-A0A6H9HGQ9-F1
#
_cell.length_a   1.000
_cell.length_b   1.000
_cell.length_c   1.000
_cell.angle_alpha   90.00
_cell.angle_beta   90.00
_cell.angle_gamma   90.00
#
_symmetry.space_group_name_H-M   'P 1'
#
loop_
_entity.id
_entity.type
_entity.pdbx_description
1 polymer ?
#
loop_
_entity_poly.entity_id
_entity_poly.type
_entity_poly.pdbx_seq_one_letter_code
_entity_poly.pdbx_strand_id
1 'polypeptide(L)'
;MSGPRILLVVGGGIAAYKSCELVRQIRKEGGEVTCVLTEGGSHFVTPMALAALSEKPVYTTLWDLKNEAEMGHIQLSREADLVVVCPATADLLAKMASGIADDLATTMLLATDKPVMAVPAMNVRMWQHAATTRNVQTLRDAGVDVMEPDEGTMACGEYGPGRLPDPLAIWQRIAWALGLGPVEVAPLPGSDPFAWQPQFAGPEPEHAGQDGIDLGGLTAGLIPRGQITGAQQGIAASHEDLGFTPEEAALAARKGEARAAPATDPGALRFASAPVEGALSGRHVLVTAGPTWEPIDPVRYIANRSSGKQGFAIAAAAAEAGARVTLVAGPVHLPTPPGVDRVDVESALQMAEAVRGALPADIAVMVAAVADWRVAEAAGQKLKKRGSEPPALLLTENPDILATLAKGPDRPPLVIGFAAETQDVIRYATEKRQRKGADWIIANDVSGDVMGGDANAVHIVRADDVISLPEMPKEDVARALVERFADALPR
;
A
#
# COMPACT_ATOMS: atom_id res chain seq x y z
N MET A 1 -28.31 -22.61 12.40
CA MET A 1 -27.38 -23.65 11.92
C MET A 1 -25.99 -23.05 11.96
N SER A 2 -24.99 -23.77 12.47
CA SER A 2 -23.60 -23.33 12.39
C SER A 2 -23.22 -23.25 10.91
N GLY A 3 -22.62 -22.15 10.48
CA GLY A 3 -22.22 -21.97 9.08
C GLY A 3 -21.01 -22.83 8.71
N PRO A 4 -20.62 -22.85 7.43
CA PRO A 4 -19.55 -23.71 6.95
C PRO A 4 -18.20 -23.35 7.58
N ARG A 5 -17.38 -24.35 7.90
CA ARG A 5 -16.01 -24.17 8.40
C ARG A 5 -15.02 -24.28 7.26
N ILE A 6 -14.39 -23.15 6.92
CA ILE A 6 -13.44 -23.03 5.82
C ILE A 6 -12.02 -22.94 6.37
N LEU A 7 -11.11 -23.73 5.81
CA LEU A 7 -9.68 -23.61 6.06
C LEU A 7 -9.02 -22.92 4.87
N LEU A 8 -8.60 -21.67 5.07
CA LEU A 8 -8.09 -20.80 4.02
C LEU A 8 -6.55 -20.80 4.03
N VAL A 9 -5.95 -21.41 3.01
CA VAL A 9 -4.51 -21.33 2.74
C VAL A 9 -4.24 -20.11 1.88
N VAL A 10 -3.44 -19.17 2.40
CA VAL A 10 -3.09 -17.92 1.71
C VAL A 10 -1.68 -18.02 1.11
N GLY A 11 -1.61 -18.07 -0.22
CA GLY A 11 -0.37 -18.14 -0.98
C GLY A 11 0.34 -16.80 -1.23
N GLY A 12 1.59 -16.88 -1.67
CA GLY A 12 2.47 -15.72 -1.90
C GLY A 12 2.30 -15.06 -3.26
N GLY A 13 1.26 -14.24 -3.42
CA GLY A 13 1.09 -13.42 -4.63
C GLY A 13 0.43 -12.08 -4.31
N ILE A 14 0.53 -11.12 -5.25
CA ILE A 14 -0.01 -9.77 -5.08
C ILE A 14 -1.50 -9.77 -4.72
N ALA A 15 -2.26 -10.78 -5.16
CA ALA A 15 -3.68 -10.90 -4.87
C ALA A 15 -3.99 -11.39 -3.43
N ALA A 16 -3.00 -11.69 -2.60
CA ALA A 16 -3.20 -12.17 -1.23
C ALA A 16 -4.02 -11.21 -0.36
N TYR A 17 -3.97 -9.89 -0.61
CA TYR A 17 -4.82 -8.94 0.12
C TYR A 17 -6.31 -9.19 -0.10
N LYS A 18 -6.72 -9.73 -1.26
CA LYS A 18 -8.12 -10.09 -1.53
C LYS A 18 -8.57 -11.28 -0.70
N SER A 19 -7.66 -12.10 -0.18
CA SER A 19 -7.99 -13.15 0.78
C SER A 19 -8.55 -12.55 2.08
N CYS A 20 -8.15 -11.33 2.47
CA CYS A 20 -8.77 -10.60 3.59
C CYS A 20 -10.24 -10.24 3.29
N GLU A 21 -10.53 -9.81 2.06
CA GLU A 21 -11.90 -9.52 1.62
C GLU A 21 -12.75 -10.80 1.59
N LEU A 22 -12.17 -11.91 1.12
CA LEU A 22 -12.81 -13.22 1.15
C LEU A 22 -13.13 -13.68 2.58
N VAL A 23 -12.21 -13.51 3.53
CA VAL A 23 -12.47 -13.81 4.96
C VAL A 23 -13.67 -13.02 5.47
N ARG A 24 -13.73 -11.72 5.17
CA ARG A 24 -14.87 -10.86 5.56
C ARG A 24 -16.16 -11.34 4.90
N GLN A 25 -16.12 -11.71 3.62
CA GLN A 25 -17.28 -12.18 2.88
C GLN A 25 -17.81 -13.49 3.46
N ILE A 26 -16.96 -14.50 3.69
CA ILE A 26 -17.38 -15.77 4.29
C ILE A 26 -18.04 -15.55 5.66
N ARG A 27 -17.44 -14.70 6.50
CA ARG A 27 -17.98 -14.39 7.83
C ARG A 27 -19.31 -13.66 7.80
N LYS A 28 -19.45 -12.69 6.87
CA LYS A 28 -20.71 -11.95 6.68
C LYS A 28 -21.87 -12.91 6.36
N GLU A 29 -21.58 -13.99 5.66
CA GLU A 29 -22.54 -15.02 5.26
C GLU A 29 -22.67 -16.14 6.31
N GLY A 30 -22.11 -15.95 7.50
CA GLY A 30 -22.25 -16.84 8.65
C GLY A 30 -21.25 -18.00 8.71
N GLY A 31 -20.30 -18.09 7.78
CA GLY A 31 -19.23 -19.10 7.79
C GLY A 31 -18.11 -18.77 8.78
N GLU A 32 -17.40 -19.81 9.20
CA GLU A 32 -16.19 -19.70 10.00
C GLU A 32 -14.96 -19.88 9.13
N VAL A 33 -13.90 -19.11 9.36
CA VAL A 33 -12.65 -19.22 8.59
C VAL A 33 -11.47 -19.37 9.53
N THR A 34 -10.67 -20.42 9.34
CA THR A 34 -9.35 -20.56 9.95
C THR A 34 -8.30 -20.35 8.86
N CYS A 35 -7.27 -19.53 9.10
CA CYS A 35 -6.29 -19.21 8.06
C CYS A 35 -4.95 -19.90 8.30
N VAL A 36 -4.37 -20.43 7.24
CA VAL A 36 -2.98 -20.87 7.16
C VAL A 36 -2.25 -19.92 6.20
N LEU A 37 -1.28 -19.19 6.70
CA LEU A 37 -0.54 -18.20 5.92
C LEU A 37 0.84 -18.76 5.57
N THR A 38 1.10 -18.93 4.28
CA THR A 38 2.42 -19.34 3.78
C THR A 38 3.47 -18.27 4.04
N GLU A 39 4.75 -18.64 4.08
CA GLU A 39 5.85 -17.67 4.15
C GLU A 39 5.75 -16.64 3.02
N GLY A 40 5.51 -17.10 1.79
CA GLY A 40 5.26 -16.24 0.63
C GLY A 40 4.08 -15.29 0.83
N GLY A 41 2.97 -15.78 1.40
CA GLY A 41 1.77 -14.97 1.68
C GLY A 41 2.03 -13.89 2.74
N SER A 42 2.92 -14.17 3.70
CA SER A 42 3.26 -13.26 4.80
C SER A 42 3.95 -11.97 4.35
N HIS A 43 4.54 -11.96 3.15
CA HIS A 43 5.09 -10.76 2.53
C HIS A 43 4.03 -9.79 2.02
N PHE A 44 2.78 -10.23 1.83
CA PHE A 44 1.68 -9.42 1.29
C PHE A 44 0.60 -9.11 2.33
N VAL A 45 0.34 -10.06 3.24
CA VAL A 45 -0.68 -9.92 4.29
C VAL A 45 -0.10 -10.38 5.61
N THR A 46 -0.42 -9.69 6.70
CA THR A 46 0.07 -10.07 8.03
C THR A 46 -0.83 -11.11 8.70
N PRO A 47 -0.27 -12.01 9.53
CA PRO A 47 -1.07 -12.90 10.38
C PRO A 47 -2.07 -12.13 11.25
N MET A 48 -1.69 -10.95 11.74
CA MET A 48 -2.55 -10.09 12.56
C MET A 48 -3.81 -9.64 11.81
N ALA A 49 -3.68 -9.24 10.54
CA ALA A 49 -4.82 -8.83 9.74
C ALA A 49 -5.81 -10.00 9.54
N LEU A 50 -5.29 -11.18 9.19
CA LEU A 50 -6.11 -12.39 9.03
C LEU A 50 -6.76 -12.82 10.35
N ALA A 51 -6.04 -12.73 11.47
CA ALA A 51 -6.57 -13.09 12.79
C ALA A 51 -7.69 -12.14 13.24
N ALA A 52 -7.50 -10.83 13.04
CA ALA A 52 -8.51 -9.83 13.36
C ALA A 52 -9.78 -10.00 12.51
N LEU A 53 -9.64 -10.34 11.23
CA LEU A 53 -10.78 -10.52 10.33
C LEU A 53 -11.49 -11.86 10.56
N SER A 54 -10.74 -12.94 10.79
CA SER A 54 -11.29 -14.28 11.02
C SER A 54 -11.80 -14.52 12.44
N GLU A 55 -11.34 -13.72 13.41
CA GLU A 55 -11.51 -13.95 14.85
C GLU A 55 -10.99 -15.33 15.32
N LYS A 56 -10.03 -15.89 14.58
CA LYS A 56 -9.37 -17.16 14.88
C LYS A 56 -7.84 -17.04 14.83
N PRO A 57 -7.11 -17.97 15.48
CA PRO A 57 -5.67 -18.08 15.30
C PRO A 57 -5.30 -18.27 13.82
N VAL A 58 -4.17 -17.69 13.42
CA VAL A 58 -3.58 -17.86 12.09
C VAL A 58 -2.32 -18.67 12.22
N TYR A 59 -2.22 -19.73 11.43
CA TYR A 59 -1.10 -20.67 11.50
C TYR A 59 -0.10 -20.37 10.40
N THR A 60 1.18 -20.31 10.72
CA THR A 60 2.23 -19.85 9.80
C THR A 60 3.39 -20.83 9.63
N THR A 61 3.57 -21.76 10.57
CA THR A 61 4.72 -22.67 10.60
C THR A 61 4.32 -24.07 11.02
N LEU A 62 5.02 -25.05 10.48
CA LEU A 62 4.93 -26.45 10.92
C LEU A 62 5.47 -26.62 12.34
N TRP A 63 6.46 -25.78 12.70
CA TRP A 63 7.35 -25.94 13.85
C TRP A 63 6.94 -25.08 15.04
N ASP A 64 5.69 -25.19 15.49
CA ASP A 64 5.22 -24.52 16.71
C ASP A 64 5.09 -25.53 17.84
N LEU A 65 5.97 -25.41 18.83
CA LEU A 65 6.02 -26.26 20.04
C LEU A 65 4.67 -26.34 20.79
N LYS A 66 3.79 -25.33 20.67
CA LYS A 66 2.46 -25.37 21.26
C LYS A 66 1.44 -26.17 20.44
N ASN A 67 1.59 -26.21 19.12
CA ASN A 67 0.66 -26.87 18.20
C ASN A 67 1.09 -28.29 17.81
N GLU A 68 2.39 -28.62 17.89
CA GLU A 68 2.91 -29.97 17.62
C GLU A 68 2.45 -31.00 18.65
N ALA A 69 2.22 -30.58 19.90
CA ALA A 69 1.68 -31.44 20.96
C ALA A 69 0.26 -31.98 20.65
N GLU A 70 -0.48 -31.33 19.74
CA GLU A 70 -1.84 -31.71 19.33
C GLU A 70 -1.95 -32.25 17.88
N MET A 71 -0.85 -32.59 17.19
CA MET A 71 -0.89 -33.02 15.77
C MET A 71 -1.58 -31.98 14.85
N GLY A 72 -1.27 -30.69 15.03
CA GLY A 72 -2.00 -29.57 14.44
C GLY A 72 -2.28 -29.64 12.92
N HIS A 73 -1.34 -30.10 12.09
CA HIS A 73 -1.52 -30.14 10.61
C HIS A 73 -2.62 -31.13 10.15
N ILE A 74 -2.83 -32.22 10.88
CA ILE A 74 -3.91 -33.20 10.60
C ILE A 74 -5.23 -32.71 11.19
N GLN A 75 -5.21 -32.15 12.40
CA GLN A 75 -6.43 -31.72 13.08
C GLN A 75 -7.06 -30.48 12.42
N LEU A 76 -6.25 -29.52 11.98
CA LEU A 76 -6.68 -28.33 11.25
C LEU A 76 -7.52 -28.66 10.02
N SER A 77 -7.07 -29.62 9.20
CA SER A 77 -7.81 -30.05 8.02
C SER A 77 -9.09 -30.79 8.36
N ARG A 78 -9.09 -31.64 9.39
CA ARG A 78 -10.27 -32.44 9.80
C ARG A 78 -11.45 -31.60 10.30
N GLU A 79 -11.14 -30.47 10.94
CA GLU A 79 -12.15 -29.53 11.44
C GLU A 79 -12.80 -28.69 10.34
N ALA A 80 -12.21 -28.66 9.14
CA ALA A 80 -12.79 -27.97 8.00
C ALA A 80 -13.85 -28.83 7.29
N ASP A 81 -14.83 -28.15 6.70
CA ASP A 81 -15.76 -28.73 5.75
C ASP A 81 -15.22 -28.58 4.31
N LEU A 82 -14.39 -27.55 4.06
CA LEU A 82 -13.69 -27.30 2.79
C LEU A 82 -12.32 -26.63 3.04
N VAL A 83 -11.30 -27.07 2.30
CA VAL A 83 -10.00 -26.37 2.24
C VAL A 83 -9.94 -25.51 0.99
N VAL A 84 -9.62 -24.23 1.14
CA VAL A 84 -9.52 -23.26 0.05
C VAL A 84 -8.11 -22.72 -0.05
N VAL A 85 -7.46 -22.83 -1.20
CA VAL A 85 -6.15 -22.23 -1.48
C VAL A 85 -6.35 -20.95 -2.28
N CYS A 86 -6.19 -19.79 -1.66
CA CYS A 86 -6.48 -18.50 -2.26
C CYS A 86 -5.55 -17.39 -1.73
N PRO A 87 -4.70 -16.78 -2.57
CA PRO A 87 -4.42 -17.16 -3.95
C PRO A 87 -3.64 -18.49 -4.04
N ALA A 88 -4.00 -19.34 -4.99
CA ALA A 88 -3.18 -20.48 -5.40
C ALA A 88 -2.17 -20.04 -6.46
N THR A 89 -0.94 -19.78 -6.03
CA THR A 89 0.15 -19.39 -6.93
C THR A 89 0.61 -20.55 -7.79
N ALA A 90 1.33 -20.28 -8.89
CA ALA A 90 1.91 -21.34 -9.73
C ALA A 90 2.81 -22.29 -8.93
N ASP A 91 3.57 -21.77 -7.96
CA ASP A 91 4.41 -22.55 -7.06
C ASP A 91 3.58 -23.50 -6.19
N LEU A 92 2.53 -23.00 -5.52
CA LEU A 92 1.63 -23.83 -4.74
C LEU A 92 0.95 -24.91 -5.58
N LEU A 93 0.44 -24.57 -6.77
CA LEU A 93 -0.15 -25.55 -7.67
C LEU A 93 0.87 -26.63 -8.10
N ALA A 94 2.12 -26.25 -8.35
CA ALA A 94 3.18 -27.19 -8.69
C ALA A 94 3.54 -28.11 -7.52
N LYS A 95 3.64 -27.58 -6.30
CA LYS A 95 3.89 -28.36 -5.09
C LYS A 95 2.75 -29.34 -4.81
N MET A 96 1.49 -28.88 -4.90
CA MET A 96 0.31 -29.72 -4.75
C MET A 96 0.30 -30.86 -5.78
N ALA A 97 0.51 -30.54 -7.06
CA ALA A 97 0.51 -31.55 -8.13
C ALA A 97 1.66 -32.57 -8.00
N SER A 98 2.77 -32.17 -7.39
CA SER A 98 3.96 -33.03 -7.21
C SER A 98 3.99 -33.75 -5.86
N GLY A 99 3.06 -33.45 -4.94
CA GLY A 99 3.06 -33.99 -3.57
C GLY A 99 4.21 -33.48 -2.70
N ILE A 100 4.71 -32.27 -2.96
CA ILE A 100 5.73 -31.63 -2.10
C ILE A 100 5.03 -31.14 -0.83
N ALA A 101 5.62 -31.47 0.33
CA ALA A 101 5.12 -31.13 1.67
C ALA A 101 6.26 -30.57 2.53
N ASP A 102 6.71 -29.36 2.18
CA ASP A 102 7.89 -28.71 2.77
C ASP A 102 7.54 -27.57 3.75
N ASP A 103 6.26 -27.19 3.83
CA ASP A 103 5.73 -26.23 4.80
C ASP A 103 4.39 -26.71 5.41
N LEU A 104 3.83 -25.94 6.35
CA LEU A 104 2.56 -26.29 6.99
C LEU A 104 1.40 -26.43 5.98
N ALA A 105 1.30 -25.50 5.03
CA ALA A 105 0.20 -25.44 4.07
C ALA A 105 0.21 -26.67 3.14
N THR A 106 1.37 -26.97 2.55
CA THR A 106 1.56 -28.07 1.62
C THR A 106 1.48 -29.43 2.31
N THR A 107 2.02 -29.56 3.52
CA THR A 107 1.88 -30.77 4.35
C THR A 107 0.42 -31.07 4.67
N MET A 108 -0.35 -30.04 5.05
CA MET A 108 -1.77 -30.16 5.32
C MET A 108 -2.58 -30.50 4.06
N LEU A 109 -2.26 -29.90 2.92
CA LEU A 109 -2.91 -30.19 1.63
C LEU A 109 -2.64 -31.63 1.17
N LEU A 110 -1.49 -32.19 1.50
CA LEU A 110 -1.18 -33.60 1.21
C LEU A 110 -1.89 -34.56 2.19
N ALA A 111 -2.13 -34.12 3.43
CA ALA A 111 -2.70 -34.95 4.50
C ALA A 111 -4.24 -34.91 4.60
N THR A 112 -4.89 -33.93 3.96
CA THR A 112 -6.34 -33.70 4.09
C THR A 112 -7.17 -34.76 3.37
N ASP A 113 -8.27 -35.18 3.99
CA ASP A 113 -9.33 -36.00 3.37
C ASP A 113 -10.55 -35.15 2.95
N LYS A 114 -10.50 -33.83 3.20
CA LYS A 114 -11.56 -32.88 2.84
C LYS A 114 -11.47 -32.46 1.37
N PRO A 115 -12.60 -32.05 0.78
CA PRO A 115 -12.58 -31.39 -0.52
C PRO A 115 -11.63 -30.19 -0.51
N VAL A 116 -10.89 -30.03 -1.62
CA VAL A 116 -9.94 -28.94 -1.81
C VAL A 116 -10.36 -28.12 -3.02
N MET A 117 -10.38 -26.81 -2.84
CA MET A 117 -10.63 -25.83 -3.88
C MET A 117 -9.41 -24.93 -4.03
N ALA A 118 -8.89 -24.79 -5.24
CA ALA A 118 -7.79 -23.91 -5.56
C ALA A 118 -8.30 -22.71 -6.38
N VAL A 119 -7.87 -21.51 -6.01
CA VAL A 119 -8.24 -20.27 -6.69
C VAL A 119 -6.98 -19.63 -7.28
N PRO A 120 -6.64 -19.93 -8.55
CA PRO A 120 -5.40 -19.48 -9.15
C PRO A 120 -5.30 -17.96 -9.26
N ALA A 121 -4.11 -17.42 -9.00
CA ALA A 121 -3.78 -16.04 -9.33
C ALA A 121 -2.29 -15.90 -9.69
N MET A 122 -2.03 -15.49 -10.92
CA MET A 122 -0.67 -15.34 -11.47
C MET A 122 -0.69 -14.54 -12.77
N ASN A 123 0.49 -14.18 -13.26
CA ASN A 123 0.65 -13.55 -14.56
C ASN A 123 0.11 -14.46 -15.71
N VAL A 124 -0.35 -13.87 -16.83
CA VAL A 124 -0.97 -14.59 -17.95
C VAL A 124 -0.02 -15.59 -18.59
N ARG A 125 1.26 -15.24 -18.74
CA ARG A 125 2.28 -16.16 -19.26
C ARG A 125 2.49 -17.32 -18.30
N MET A 126 2.45 -17.08 -17.00
CA MET A 126 2.53 -18.15 -15.99
C MET A 126 1.31 -19.07 -16.07
N TRP A 127 0.10 -18.51 -16.21
CA TRP A 127 -1.14 -19.28 -16.33
C TRP A 127 -1.16 -20.15 -17.61
N GLN A 128 -0.78 -19.55 -18.74
CA GLN A 128 -0.72 -20.22 -20.04
C GLN A 128 0.51 -21.13 -20.19
N HIS A 129 1.44 -21.11 -19.24
CA HIS A 129 2.64 -21.93 -19.32
C HIS A 129 2.28 -23.41 -19.24
N ALA A 130 2.86 -24.23 -20.14
CA ALA A 130 2.55 -25.65 -20.25
C ALA A 130 2.73 -26.43 -18.94
N ALA A 131 3.66 -26.03 -18.08
CA ALA A 131 3.83 -26.64 -16.76
C ALA A 131 2.63 -26.36 -15.85
N THR A 132 2.14 -25.12 -15.80
CA THR A 132 0.98 -24.72 -14.99
C THR A 132 -0.27 -25.40 -15.49
N THR A 133 -0.52 -25.38 -16.80
CA THR A 133 -1.68 -26.05 -17.40
C THR A 133 -1.66 -27.56 -17.11
N ARG A 134 -0.49 -28.21 -17.18
CA ARG A 134 -0.34 -29.62 -16.80
C ARG A 134 -0.66 -29.85 -15.32
N ASN A 135 -0.12 -29.01 -14.43
CA ASN A 135 -0.36 -29.14 -12.99
C ASN A 135 -1.84 -28.94 -12.65
N VAL A 136 -2.50 -27.94 -13.26
CA VAL A 136 -3.94 -27.71 -13.11
C VAL A 136 -4.73 -28.92 -13.57
N GLN A 137 -4.39 -29.53 -14.72
CA GLN A 137 -5.07 -30.73 -15.19
C GLN A 137 -4.86 -31.91 -14.22
N THR A 138 -3.63 -32.15 -13.77
CA THR A 138 -3.33 -33.20 -12.78
C THR A 138 -4.15 -33.01 -11.50
N LEU A 139 -4.27 -31.77 -11.00
CA LEU A 139 -5.06 -31.46 -9.81
C LEU A 139 -6.55 -31.71 -10.02
N ARG A 140 -7.10 -31.31 -11.18
CA ARG A 140 -8.49 -31.58 -11.55
C ARG A 140 -8.77 -33.08 -11.64
N ASP A 141 -7.86 -33.84 -12.26
CA ASP A 141 -7.97 -35.29 -12.37
C ASP A 141 -7.88 -35.98 -11.00
N ALA A 142 -7.14 -35.37 -10.05
CA ALA A 142 -7.07 -35.79 -8.66
C ALA A 142 -8.28 -35.34 -7.80
N GLY A 143 -9.27 -34.66 -8.39
CA GLY A 143 -10.50 -34.25 -7.71
C GLY A 143 -10.43 -32.88 -7.00
N VAL A 144 -9.39 -32.09 -7.22
CA VAL A 144 -9.31 -30.71 -6.72
C VAL A 144 -10.16 -29.79 -7.60
N ASP A 145 -11.01 -28.98 -6.98
CA ASP A 145 -11.79 -27.95 -7.68
C ASP A 145 -10.90 -26.74 -7.98
N VAL A 146 -10.35 -26.68 -9.19
CA VAL A 146 -9.51 -25.55 -9.63
C VAL A 146 -10.34 -24.54 -10.42
N MET A 147 -10.60 -23.38 -9.84
CA MET A 147 -11.29 -22.28 -10.51
C MET A 147 -10.49 -21.77 -11.72
N GLU A 148 -11.21 -21.31 -12.75
CA GLU A 148 -10.59 -20.47 -13.78
C GLU A 148 -10.35 -19.07 -13.20
N PRO A 149 -9.19 -18.46 -13.48
CA PRO A 149 -8.93 -17.08 -13.10
C PRO A 149 -9.74 -16.11 -13.95
N ASP A 150 -9.98 -14.91 -13.43
CA ASP A 150 -10.59 -13.82 -14.19
C ASP A 150 -9.65 -13.36 -15.32
N GLU A 151 -10.26 -12.92 -16.41
CA GLU A 151 -9.59 -12.22 -17.49
C GLU A 151 -9.57 -10.72 -17.22
N GLY A 152 -8.43 -10.09 -17.43
CA GLY A 152 -8.30 -8.64 -17.35
C GLY A 152 -6.86 -8.16 -17.34
N THR A 153 -6.70 -6.86 -17.14
CA THR A 153 -5.38 -6.24 -17.00
C THR A 153 -4.72 -6.68 -15.70
N MET A 154 -3.47 -7.12 -15.79
CA MET A 154 -2.68 -7.58 -14.66
C MET A 154 -1.74 -6.49 -14.14
N ALA A 155 -1.27 -6.64 -12.90
CA ALA A 155 -0.33 -5.70 -12.27
C ALA A 155 1.01 -5.52 -13.03
N CYS A 156 1.30 -6.39 -13.99
CA CYS A 156 2.48 -6.39 -14.85
C CYS A 156 2.24 -5.77 -16.24
N GLY A 157 1.05 -5.24 -16.52
CA GLY A 157 0.70 -4.60 -17.79
C GLY A 157 0.25 -5.55 -18.92
N GLU A 158 0.26 -6.86 -18.70
CA GLU A 158 -0.32 -7.82 -19.64
C GLU A 158 -1.84 -7.96 -19.44
N TYR A 159 -2.56 -8.24 -20.54
CA TYR A 159 -4.00 -8.53 -20.53
C TYR A 159 -4.23 -10.01 -20.80
N GLY A 160 -5.08 -10.65 -20.00
CA GLY A 160 -5.52 -12.02 -20.24
C GLY A 160 -5.94 -12.74 -18.96
N PRO A 161 -6.12 -14.07 -19.02
CA PRO A 161 -6.52 -14.88 -17.86
C PRO A 161 -5.38 -15.01 -16.84
N GLY A 162 -5.69 -14.82 -15.56
CA GLY A 162 -4.75 -15.01 -14.45
C GLY A 162 -5.01 -14.12 -13.23
N ARG A 163 -5.95 -13.18 -13.33
CA ARG A 163 -6.37 -12.35 -12.20
C ARG A 163 -7.16 -13.22 -11.21
N LEU A 164 -6.95 -12.99 -9.91
CA LEU A 164 -7.75 -13.65 -8.88
C LEU A 164 -9.24 -13.27 -9.07
N PRO A 165 -10.15 -14.26 -9.13
CA PRO A 165 -11.59 -14.03 -9.14
C PRO A 165 -12.07 -13.09 -8.03
N ASP A 166 -13.18 -12.41 -8.27
CA ASP A 166 -13.80 -11.56 -7.26
C ASP A 166 -14.15 -12.36 -5.97
N PRO A 167 -13.90 -11.84 -4.76
CA PRO A 167 -14.21 -12.54 -3.52
C PRO A 167 -15.66 -13.05 -3.42
N LEU A 168 -16.63 -12.32 -3.99
CA LEU A 168 -18.02 -12.77 -4.03
C LEU A 168 -18.20 -13.99 -4.93
N ALA A 169 -17.53 -14.02 -6.10
CA ALA A 169 -17.56 -15.18 -7.00
C ALA A 169 -16.89 -16.40 -6.36
N ILE A 170 -15.78 -16.20 -5.62
CA ILE A 170 -15.13 -17.27 -4.85
C ILE A 170 -16.09 -17.80 -3.78
N TRP A 171 -16.76 -16.92 -3.03
CA TRP A 171 -17.77 -17.33 -2.04
C TRP A 171 -18.92 -18.13 -2.67
N GLN A 172 -19.46 -17.68 -3.81
CA GLN A 172 -20.52 -18.39 -4.51
C GLN A 172 -20.08 -19.80 -4.92
N ARG A 173 -18.83 -19.96 -5.36
CA ARG A 173 -18.27 -21.28 -5.68
C ARG A 173 -18.08 -22.16 -4.44
N ILE A 174 -17.62 -21.59 -3.32
CA ILE A 174 -17.56 -22.28 -2.01
C ILE A 174 -18.95 -22.75 -1.57
N ALA A 175 -19.95 -21.86 -1.63
CA ALA A 175 -21.33 -22.17 -1.25
C ALA A 175 -21.91 -23.30 -2.11
N TRP A 176 -21.67 -23.25 -3.42
CA TRP A 176 -22.04 -24.31 -4.36
C TRP A 176 -21.36 -25.64 -4.03
N ALA A 177 -20.05 -25.63 -3.77
CA ALA A 177 -19.29 -26.84 -3.43
C ALA A 177 -19.77 -27.51 -2.12
N LEU A 178 -20.28 -26.70 -1.18
CA LEU A 178 -20.83 -27.16 0.10
C LEU A 178 -22.33 -27.45 0.08
N GLY A 179 -23.00 -27.29 -1.07
CA GLY A 179 -24.44 -27.52 -1.19
C GLY A 179 -25.29 -26.54 -0.38
N LEU A 180 -24.75 -25.37 -0.04
CA LEU A 180 -25.51 -24.26 0.52
C LEU A 180 -26.35 -23.70 -0.65
N GLY A 181 -27.69 -23.64 -0.49
CA GLY A 181 -28.64 -23.26 -1.55
C GLY A 181 -28.31 -21.92 -2.23
N PRO A 182 -29.00 -21.56 -3.34
CA PRO A 182 -28.66 -20.36 -4.10
C PRO A 182 -28.57 -19.15 -3.18
N VAL A 183 -27.39 -18.53 -3.14
CA VAL A 183 -27.17 -17.31 -2.38
C VAL A 183 -28.09 -16.26 -2.98
N GLU A 184 -29.11 -15.83 -2.23
CA GLU A 184 -29.97 -14.72 -2.63
C GLU A 184 -29.10 -13.48 -2.78
N VAL A 185 -28.84 -13.10 -4.03
CA VAL A 185 -28.26 -11.80 -4.36
C VAL A 185 -29.37 -10.80 -4.13
N ALA A 186 -29.27 -10.00 -3.05
CA ALA A 186 -30.09 -8.80 -2.95
C ALA A 186 -29.83 -7.96 -4.22
N PRO A 187 -30.87 -7.58 -4.99
CA PRO A 187 -30.66 -6.78 -6.18
C PRO A 187 -29.95 -5.48 -5.77
N LEU A 188 -29.02 -5.02 -6.61
CA LEU A 188 -28.43 -3.69 -6.49
C LEU A 188 -29.58 -2.68 -6.32
N PRO A 189 -29.55 -1.79 -5.31
CA PRO A 189 -30.57 -0.77 -5.21
C PRO A 189 -30.48 0.16 -6.43
N GLY A 190 -31.50 0.11 -7.28
CA GLY A 190 -31.75 1.09 -8.34
C GLY A 190 -31.31 0.67 -9.75
N SER A 191 -32.14 -0.10 -10.45
CA SER A 191 -32.15 -0.17 -11.93
C SER A 191 -33.14 0.81 -12.57
N ASP A 192 -33.47 1.88 -11.86
CA ASP A 192 -34.17 3.04 -12.41
C ASP A 192 -33.25 4.27 -12.31
N PRO A 193 -32.75 4.78 -13.45
CA PRO A 193 -31.87 5.95 -13.48
C PRO A 193 -32.52 7.26 -13.02
N PHE A 194 -33.79 7.24 -12.56
CA PHE A 194 -34.49 8.38 -11.98
C PHE A 194 -35.20 8.13 -10.63
N ALA A 195 -35.04 6.96 -10.00
CA ALA A 195 -35.79 6.64 -8.76
C ALA A 195 -35.17 7.15 -7.46
N TRP A 196 -33.92 7.62 -7.46
CA TRP A 196 -33.30 8.17 -6.25
C TRP A 196 -33.23 9.69 -6.32
N GLN A 197 -34.20 10.35 -5.67
CA GLN A 197 -34.06 11.74 -5.23
C GLN A 197 -33.88 11.72 -3.71
N PRO A 198 -32.86 12.38 -3.15
CA PRO A 198 -32.74 12.51 -1.72
C PRO A 198 -33.92 13.35 -1.21
N GLN A 199 -34.81 12.71 -0.44
CA GLN A 199 -35.79 13.44 0.37
C GLN A 199 -35.02 14.04 1.55
N PHE A 200 -34.63 15.31 1.40
CA PHE A 200 -34.25 16.12 2.55
C PHE A 200 -35.51 16.27 3.40
N ALA A 201 -35.52 15.65 4.59
CA ALA A 201 -36.48 16.01 5.61
C ALA A 201 -36.36 17.53 5.85
N GLY A 202 -37.48 18.25 5.74
CA GLY A 202 -37.53 19.67 6.04
C GLY A 202 -37.06 19.95 7.47
N PRO A 203 -36.63 21.18 7.77
CA PRO A 203 -36.15 21.53 9.10
C PRO A 203 -37.22 21.21 10.15
N GLU A 204 -36.84 20.45 11.18
CA GLU A 204 -37.72 20.19 12.32
C GLU A 204 -38.11 21.51 13.00
N PRO A 205 -39.36 21.64 13.49
CA PRO A 205 -39.83 22.88 14.08
C PRO A 205 -39.16 23.15 15.44
N GLU A 206 -38.76 24.41 15.57
CA GLU A 206 -38.20 25.04 16.77
C GLU A 206 -39.03 24.72 18.02
N HIS A 207 -38.40 24.08 19.00
CA HIS A 207 -38.96 23.99 20.35
C HIS A 207 -38.62 25.27 21.12
N ALA A 208 -39.63 26.12 21.28
CA ALA A 208 -39.58 27.31 22.12
C ALA A 208 -39.54 26.92 23.61
N GLY A 209 -38.39 27.21 24.24
CA GLY A 209 -38.19 27.72 25.61
C GLY A 209 -38.68 26.92 26.82
N GLN A 210 -37.78 26.61 27.75
CA GLN A 210 -37.52 27.45 28.94
C GLN A 210 -36.45 26.82 29.87
N ASP A 211 -35.78 27.71 30.61
CA ASP A 211 -34.94 27.50 31.79
C ASP A 211 -33.44 27.18 31.63
N GLY A 212 -32.71 28.28 31.39
CA GLY A 212 -31.49 28.74 32.07
C GLY A 212 -30.62 27.75 32.87
N ILE A 213 -29.32 27.78 32.58
CA ILE A 213 -28.29 28.45 33.39
C ILE A 213 -27.00 28.51 32.56
N ASP A 214 -26.50 29.73 32.39
CA ASP A 214 -25.23 30.12 31.78
C ASP A 214 -24.09 29.97 32.81
N LEU A 215 -23.05 29.21 32.46
CA LEU A 215 -21.78 29.16 33.20
C LEU A 215 -20.59 29.21 32.24
N GLY A 216 -20.57 30.23 31.39
CA GLY A 216 -19.33 30.77 30.85
C GLY A 216 -18.61 31.66 31.88
N GLY A 217 -17.59 31.10 32.52
CA GLY A 217 -16.46 31.87 33.07
C GLY A 217 -16.60 32.42 34.49
N LEU A 218 -16.09 31.69 35.48
CA LEU A 218 -15.57 32.28 36.71
C LEU A 218 -14.36 31.48 37.23
N THR A 219 -13.39 32.26 37.72
CA THR A 219 -12.25 31.95 38.60
C THR A 219 -10.99 31.27 38.04
N ALA A 220 -10.10 32.16 37.57
CA ALA A 220 -8.67 32.04 37.77
C ALA A 220 -8.30 31.90 39.27
N GLY A 221 -7.21 31.17 39.52
CA GLY A 221 -6.38 31.30 40.70
C GLY A 221 -6.70 30.35 41.84
N LEU A 222 -5.85 29.32 42.02
CA LEU A 222 -5.32 28.92 43.33
C LEU A 222 -4.25 27.84 43.16
N ILE A 223 -3.00 28.30 43.23
CA ILE A 223 -1.79 27.49 43.46
C ILE A 223 -1.83 26.97 44.92
N PRO A 224 -1.29 25.77 45.19
CA PRO A 224 -0.25 25.71 46.23
C PRO A 224 1.05 25.11 45.70
N ARG A 225 2.11 25.92 45.83
CA ARG A 225 3.51 25.49 45.81
C ARG A 225 3.78 24.80 47.14
N GLY A 226 4.15 23.53 47.11
CA GLY A 226 4.76 22.82 48.23
C GLY A 226 6.23 22.55 47.93
N GLN A 227 7.13 23.26 48.62
CA GLN A 227 8.54 22.88 48.75
C GLN A 227 8.65 21.71 49.75
N ILE A 228 9.44 20.69 49.41
CA ILE A 228 10.13 19.88 50.43
C ILE A 228 11.60 19.75 50.01
N THR A 229 12.44 20.22 50.93
CA THR A 229 13.90 20.17 50.98
C THR A 229 14.41 18.79 51.40
N GLY A 230 15.46 18.31 50.73
CA GLY A 230 16.64 17.64 51.30
C GLY A 230 16.52 16.25 51.93
N ALA A 231 17.18 15.26 51.31
CA ALA A 231 18.08 14.34 52.02
C ALA A 231 19.04 13.65 51.02
N GLN A 232 20.32 13.84 51.27
CA GLN A 232 21.46 13.23 50.57
C GLN A 232 21.71 11.79 51.04
N GLN A 233 22.28 11.01 50.11
CA GLN A 233 23.27 9.94 50.30
C GLN A 233 22.86 8.57 50.88
N GLY A 234 23.07 7.57 50.02
CA GLY A 234 23.89 6.40 50.35
C GLY A 234 23.13 5.12 50.64
N ILE A 235 23.20 4.16 49.71
CA ILE A 235 23.54 2.75 49.98
C ILE A 235 24.08 2.16 48.67
N ALA A 236 25.31 1.65 48.76
CA ALA A 236 25.98 0.80 47.79
C ALA A 236 25.64 -0.66 48.11
N ALA A 237 25.33 -1.46 47.08
CA ALA A 237 25.42 -2.93 47.04
C ALA A 237 24.81 -3.39 45.69
N SER A 238 25.28 -4.39 44.96
CA SER A 238 26.54 -5.14 44.87
C SER A 238 26.40 -5.93 43.56
N HIS A 239 27.47 -5.99 42.79
CA HIS A 239 27.56 -6.89 41.63
C HIS A 239 27.53 -8.34 42.13
N GLU A 240 26.58 -9.14 41.68
CA GLU A 240 26.70 -10.60 41.72
C GLU A 240 27.06 -11.10 40.31
N ASP A 241 28.24 -11.68 40.24
CA ASP A 241 28.80 -12.44 39.14
C ASP A 241 27.91 -13.65 38.81
N LEU A 242 27.36 -13.68 37.59
CA LEU A 242 27.04 -14.95 36.94
C LEU A 242 28.27 -15.39 36.16
N GLY A 243 29.08 -16.23 36.81
CA GLY A 243 30.28 -16.80 36.25
C GLY A 243 29.98 -17.67 35.03
N PHE A 244 30.61 -17.35 33.90
CA PHE A 244 30.85 -18.29 32.83
C PHE A 244 32.35 -18.57 32.77
N THR A 245 32.72 -19.83 32.66
CA THR A 245 34.13 -20.23 32.49
C THR A 245 34.60 -19.93 31.05
N PRO A 246 35.88 -19.57 30.83
CA PRO A 246 36.40 -19.26 29.50
C PRO A 246 36.29 -20.40 28.46
N GLU A 247 36.11 -21.65 28.90
CA GLU A 247 35.90 -22.80 27.99
C GLU A 247 34.44 -22.95 27.51
N GLU A 248 33.45 -22.47 28.26
CA GLU A 248 32.04 -22.55 27.87
C GLU A 248 31.64 -21.44 26.87
N ALA A 249 32.37 -20.33 26.84
CA ALA A 249 32.22 -19.28 25.83
C ALA A 249 32.81 -19.66 24.45
N ALA A 250 33.61 -20.73 24.37
CA ALA A 250 34.33 -21.12 23.15
C ALA A 250 33.54 -22.09 22.24
N LEU A 251 32.41 -22.66 22.69
CA LEU A 251 31.63 -23.63 21.90
C LEU A 251 30.39 -23.03 21.19
N ALA A 252 30.11 -21.73 21.36
CA ALA A 252 28.97 -21.04 20.72
C ALA A 252 29.38 -20.04 19.61
N ALA A 253 30.59 -20.15 19.06
CA ALA A 253 31.04 -19.28 17.97
C ALA A 253 31.79 -20.05 16.88
N ARG A 254 31.04 -20.65 15.96
CA ARG A 254 31.47 -20.78 14.56
C ARG A 254 30.43 -20.15 13.67
N LYS A 255 30.53 -18.83 13.56
CA LYS A 255 29.86 -18.03 12.54
C LYS A 255 30.46 -18.50 11.21
N GLY A 256 29.69 -19.29 10.44
CA GLY A 256 30.07 -19.60 9.07
C GLY A 256 30.29 -18.29 8.33
N GLU A 257 31.45 -18.15 7.67
CA GLU A 257 31.71 -17.04 6.78
C GLU A 257 30.68 -17.08 5.66
N ALA A 258 29.66 -16.23 5.76
CA ALA A 258 28.82 -15.91 4.62
C ALA A 258 29.75 -15.33 3.55
N ARG A 259 29.99 -16.09 2.48
CA ARG A 259 30.57 -15.52 1.27
C ARG A 259 29.68 -14.35 0.87
N ALA A 260 30.28 -13.17 0.77
CA ALA A 260 29.63 -12.02 0.16
C ALA A 260 28.98 -12.47 -1.16
N ALA A 261 27.74 -12.03 -1.40
CA ALA A 261 27.17 -12.13 -2.74
C ALA A 261 28.22 -11.59 -3.72
N PRO A 262 28.42 -12.25 -4.89
CA PRO A 262 29.34 -11.73 -5.88
C PRO A 262 28.95 -10.29 -6.18
N ALA A 263 29.94 -9.40 -6.34
CA ALA A 263 29.69 -8.01 -6.65
C ALA A 263 28.71 -7.97 -7.83
N THR A 264 27.53 -7.38 -7.62
CA THR A 264 26.61 -7.08 -8.70
C THR A 264 27.38 -6.25 -9.70
N ASP A 265 27.66 -6.84 -10.86
CA ASP A 265 28.28 -6.15 -11.98
C ASP A 265 27.48 -4.87 -12.23
N PRO A 266 28.07 -3.67 -12.06
CA PRO A 266 27.40 -2.40 -12.31
C PRO A 266 26.92 -2.25 -13.76
N GLY A 267 27.36 -3.13 -14.67
CA GLY A 267 26.90 -3.25 -16.05
C GLY A 267 25.68 -4.17 -16.25
N ALA A 268 25.35 -5.05 -15.30
CA ALA A 268 24.32 -6.09 -15.49
C ALA A 268 22.87 -5.63 -15.26
N LEU A 269 22.65 -4.36 -14.89
CA LEU A 269 21.31 -3.75 -14.73
C LEU A 269 20.99 -2.68 -15.77
N ARG A 270 21.86 -2.43 -16.75
CA ARG A 270 21.52 -1.55 -17.87
C ARG A 270 20.96 -2.38 -19.01
N PHE A 271 19.69 -2.80 -18.88
CA PHE A 271 18.85 -2.89 -20.07
C PHE A 271 18.63 -1.44 -20.55
N ALA A 272 19.64 -0.88 -21.21
CA ALA A 272 19.43 0.29 -22.04
C ALA A 272 18.56 -0.20 -23.21
N SER A 273 17.24 -0.13 -23.03
CA SER A 273 16.34 -0.03 -24.17
C SER A 273 16.88 1.09 -25.05
N ALA A 274 17.01 0.84 -26.35
CA ALA A 274 17.36 1.89 -27.30
C ALA A 274 16.51 3.15 -27.02
N PRO A 275 17.08 4.37 -27.08
CA PRO A 275 16.33 5.57 -26.81
C PRO A 275 15.10 5.60 -27.71
N VAL A 276 13.92 5.66 -27.09
CA VAL A 276 12.66 5.82 -27.81
C VAL A 276 12.70 7.24 -28.39
N GLU A 277 12.74 7.36 -29.71
CA GLU A 277 12.57 8.67 -30.36
C GLU A 277 11.11 9.11 -30.15
N GLY A 278 10.93 10.30 -29.57
CA GLY A 278 9.64 10.83 -29.18
C GLY A 278 9.69 12.35 -28.98
N ALA A 279 8.54 12.94 -28.61
CA ALA A 279 8.38 14.39 -28.53
C ALA A 279 9.28 15.08 -27.48
N LEU A 280 9.84 14.32 -26.53
CA LEU A 280 10.76 14.79 -25.49
C LEU A 280 12.18 14.25 -25.65
N SER A 281 12.54 13.70 -26.81
CA SER A 281 13.91 13.23 -27.06
C SER A 281 14.95 14.30 -26.79
N GLY A 282 15.98 13.93 -26.03
CA GLY A 282 17.05 14.84 -25.63
C GLY A 282 16.70 15.79 -24.47
N ARG A 283 15.48 15.72 -23.92
CA ARG A 283 15.06 16.50 -22.75
C ARG A 283 15.20 15.71 -21.45
N HIS A 284 15.45 16.42 -20.36
CA HIS A 284 15.44 15.89 -19.01
C HIS A 284 14.16 16.32 -18.27
N VAL A 285 13.39 15.33 -17.80
CA VAL A 285 12.19 15.52 -16.97
C VAL A 285 12.46 15.06 -15.55
N LEU A 286 12.39 15.97 -14.59
CA LEU A 286 12.43 15.68 -13.16
C LEU A 286 11.01 15.54 -12.62
N VAL A 287 10.69 14.42 -11.98
CA VAL A 287 9.37 14.16 -11.39
C VAL A 287 9.54 13.86 -9.90
N THR A 288 8.70 14.44 -9.03
CA THR A 288 8.56 13.96 -7.64
C THR A 288 7.26 13.17 -7.48
N ALA A 289 7.26 12.10 -6.70
CA ALA A 289 6.06 11.31 -6.45
C ALA A 289 6.00 10.74 -5.03
N GLY A 290 4.79 10.36 -4.60
CA GLY A 290 4.57 9.70 -3.30
C GLY A 290 4.38 10.68 -2.12
N PRO A 291 4.15 10.13 -0.91
CA PRO A 291 4.10 10.90 0.33
C PRO A 291 5.51 11.20 0.85
N THR A 292 5.65 12.11 1.81
CA THR A 292 6.85 12.13 2.68
C THR A 292 6.49 11.62 4.07
N TRP A 293 7.44 10.96 4.72
CA TRP A 293 7.36 10.45 6.09
C TRP A 293 8.28 11.28 6.98
N GLU A 294 7.69 12.08 7.86
CA GLU A 294 8.42 12.95 8.77
C GLU A 294 8.59 12.24 10.12
N PRO A 295 9.80 11.76 10.47
CA PRO A 295 10.00 10.92 11.63
C PRO A 295 9.73 11.66 12.94
N ILE A 296 8.99 11.02 13.83
CA ILE A 296 8.81 11.41 15.23
C ILE A 296 9.87 10.71 16.09
N ASP A 297 10.02 9.41 15.87
CA ASP A 297 11.01 8.52 16.48
C ASP A 297 11.31 7.39 15.46
N PRO A 298 12.21 6.41 15.72
CA PRO A 298 12.56 5.38 14.73
C PRO A 298 11.41 4.44 14.34
N VAL A 299 10.25 4.55 14.98
CA VAL A 299 9.09 3.67 14.76
C VAL A 299 7.87 4.45 14.26
N ARG A 300 7.83 5.77 14.44
CA ARG A 300 6.66 6.60 14.17
C ARG A 300 7.02 7.78 13.29
N TYR A 301 6.10 8.16 12.41
CA TYR A 301 6.24 9.30 11.52
C TYR A 301 4.89 9.99 11.28
N ILE A 302 4.94 11.21 10.74
CA ILE A 302 3.80 11.94 10.20
C ILE A 302 3.84 11.77 8.68
N ALA A 303 2.71 11.38 8.08
CA ALA A 303 2.61 11.15 6.64
C ALA A 303 1.23 11.56 6.12
N ASN A 304 1.11 11.67 4.80
CA ASN A 304 -0.16 11.81 4.10
C ASN A 304 -0.51 10.53 3.31
N ARG A 305 -1.71 10.49 2.74
CA ARG A 305 -2.29 9.30 2.08
C ARG A 305 -1.95 9.17 0.59
N SER A 306 -0.97 9.92 0.09
CA SER A 306 -0.62 9.86 -1.33
C SER A 306 -0.16 8.45 -1.73
N SER A 307 -0.76 7.91 -2.79
CA SER A 307 -0.36 6.63 -3.38
C SER A 307 0.85 6.73 -4.32
N GLY A 308 1.24 7.94 -4.71
CA GLY A 308 2.29 8.19 -5.71
C GLY A 308 1.93 7.84 -7.16
N LYS A 309 0.81 7.15 -7.42
CA LYS A 309 0.39 6.64 -8.74
C LYS A 309 0.48 7.70 -9.85
N GLN A 310 -0.01 8.91 -9.62
CA GLN A 310 -0.02 9.97 -10.64
C GLN A 310 1.39 10.39 -11.07
N GLY A 311 2.33 10.52 -10.12
CA GLY A 311 3.70 10.91 -10.42
C GLY A 311 4.46 9.79 -11.16
N PHE A 312 4.22 8.54 -10.79
CA PHE A 312 4.77 7.38 -11.51
C PHE A 312 4.22 7.28 -12.94
N ALA A 313 2.93 7.52 -13.14
CA ALA A 313 2.32 7.54 -14.48
C ALA A 313 2.92 8.66 -15.36
N ILE A 314 3.15 9.86 -14.80
CA ILE A 314 3.79 10.96 -15.52
C ILE A 314 5.25 10.62 -15.85
N ALA A 315 5.99 10.01 -14.93
CA ALA A 315 7.36 9.57 -15.18
C ALA A 315 7.43 8.52 -16.31
N ALA A 316 6.51 7.54 -16.31
CA ALA A 316 6.39 6.55 -17.37
C ALA A 316 6.10 7.19 -18.73
N ALA A 317 5.07 8.05 -18.80
CA ALA A 317 4.68 8.72 -20.03
C ALA A 317 5.81 9.65 -20.56
N ALA A 318 6.57 10.30 -19.69
CA ALA A 318 7.72 11.12 -20.09
C ALA A 318 8.85 10.26 -20.69
N ALA A 319 9.13 9.09 -20.11
CA ALA A 319 10.12 8.15 -20.64
C ALA A 319 9.67 7.56 -21.98
N GLU A 320 8.39 7.20 -22.13
CA GLU A 320 7.78 6.78 -23.40
C GLU A 320 7.88 7.85 -24.48
N ALA A 321 7.77 9.13 -24.10
CA ALA A 321 7.97 10.27 -24.99
C ALA A 321 9.46 10.55 -25.32
N GLY A 322 10.39 9.73 -24.84
CA GLY A 322 11.81 9.80 -25.16
C GLY A 322 12.66 10.68 -24.24
N ALA A 323 12.11 11.17 -23.12
CA ALA A 323 12.86 11.96 -22.16
C ALA A 323 13.84 11.09 -21.36
N ARG A 324 14.96 11.69 -20.93
CA ARG A 324 15.67 11.22 -19.73
C ARG A 324 14.80 11.60 -18.53
N VAL A 325 14.47 10.65 -17.66
CA VAL A 325 13.59 10.92 -16.51
C VAL A 325 14.30 10.62 -15.20
N THR A 326 14.32 11.60 -14.30
CA THR A 326 14.69 11.39 -12.88
C THR A 326 13.42 11.42 -12.04
N LEU A 327 13.12 10.33 -11.32
CA LEU A 327 11.97 10.22 -10.44
C LEU A 327 12.41 10.21 -8.98
N VAL A 328 12.16 11.29 -8.24
CA VAL A 328 12.37 11.35 -6.79
C VAL A 328 11.10 10.85 -6.10
N ALA A 329 11.16 9.64 -5.56
CA ALA A 329 10.02 8.95 -4.98
C ALA A 329 10.10 8.94 -3.45
N GLY A 330 9.06 9.46 -2.81
CA GLY A 330 8.77 9.21 -1.41
C GLY A 330 8.36 7.75 -1.15
N PRO A 331 8.08 7.35 0.10
CA PRO A 331 7.83 5.95 0.43
C PRO A 331 6.58 5.37 -0.24
N VAL A 332 6.78 4.60 -1.31
CA VAL A 332 5.74 3.86 -2.06
C VAL A 332 6.29 2.54 -2.60
N HIS A 333 5.41 1.56 -2.77
CA HIS A 333 5.73 0.24 -3.33
C HIS A 333 5.37 0.10 -4.82
N LEU A 334 5.46 1.20 -5.58
CA LEU A 334 5.24 1.17 -7.03
C LEU A 334 6.54 0.75 -7.75
N PRO A 335 6.47 -0.08 -8.80
CA PRO A 335 7.65 -0.42 -9.60
C PRO A 335 8.16 0.82 -10.34
N THR A 336 9.47 0.92 -10.52
CA THR A 336 10.07 1.97 -11.35
C THR A 336 9.70 1.72 -12.81
N PRO A 337 9.13 2.70 -13.53
CA PRO A 337 8.83 2.52 -14.95
C PRO A 337 10.11 2.31 -15.79
N PRO A 338 10.04 1.58 -16.92
CA PRO A 338 11.17 1.43 -17.83
C PRO A 338 11.73 2.80 -18.28
N GLY A 339 13.06 2.94 -18.34
CA GLY A 339 13.71 4.17 -18.78
C GLY A 339 13.71 5.32 -17.76
N VAL A 340 13.27 5.07 -16.51
CA VAL A 340 13.25 6.06 -15.42
C VAL A 340 14.34 5.79 -14.39
N ASP A 341 15.15 6.81 -14.09
CA ASP A 341 16.13 6.77 -13.00
C ASP A 341 15.46 7.20 -11.68
N ARG A 342 15.17 6.23 -10.81
CA ARG A 342 14.50 6.49 -9.51
C ARG A 342 15.49 6.78 -8.39
N VAL A 343 15.18 7.79 -7.57
CA VAL A 343 15.83 8.10 -6.30
C VAL A 343 14.80 7.99 -5.18
N ASP A 344 15.02 7.06 -4.25
CA ASP A 344 14.16 6.89 -3.08
C ASP A 344 14.54 7.85 -1.95
N VAL A 345 13.54 8.47 -1.36
CA VAL A 345 13.63 9.39 -0.22
C VAL A 345 12.52 9.09 0.77
N GLU A 346 12.72 9.44 2.04
CA GLU A 346 11.70 9.28 3.07
C GLU A 346 11.07 10.63 3.43
N SER A 347 11.88 11.64 3.73
CA SER A 347 11.41 12.94 4.25
C SER A 347 11.39 14.05 3.21
N ALA A 348 10.66 15.13 3.49
CA ALA A 348 10.66 16.34 2.67
C ALA A 348 12.06 16.95 2.49
N LEU A 349 12.92 16.89 3.51
CA LEU A 349 14.30 17.39 3.43
C LEU A 349 15.16 16.57 2.45
N GLN A 350 15.05 15.24 2.51
CA GLN A 350 15.74 14.35 1.57
C GLN A 350 15.21 14.56 0.15
N MET A 351 13.89 14.71 -0.01
CA MET A 351 13.28 15.00 -1.31
C MET A 351 13.79 16.32 -1.89
N ALA A 352 13.90 17.38 -1.07
CA ALA A 352 14.43 18.68 -1.49
C ALA A 352 15.89 18.58 -1.95
N GLU A 353 16.71 17.80 -1.25
CA GLU A 353 18.11 17.56 -1.62
C GLU A 353 18.23 16.77 -2.93
N ALA A 354 17.46 15.69 -3.07
CA ALA A 354 17.43 14.87 -4.29
C ALA A 354 16.96 15.68 -5.51
N VAL A 355 15.94 16.53 -5.35
CA VAL A 355 15.48 17.46 -6.40
C VAL A 355 16.62 18.40 -6.82
N ARG A 356 17.37 18.96 -5.86
CA ARG A 356 18.50 19.84 -6.18
C ARG A 356 19.61 19.09 -6.91
N GLY A 357 19.94 17.88 -6.47
CA GLY A 357 20.95 17.03 -7.09
C GLY A 357 20.61 16.54 -8.50
N ALA A 358 19.32 16.53 -8.86
CA ALA A 358 18.86 16.15 -10.19
C ALA A 358 18.92 17.28 -11.23
N LEU A 359 19.10 18.53 -10.81
CA LEU A 359 19.23 19.66 -11.74
C LEU A 359 20.58 19.63 -12.48
N PRO A 360 20.65 20.16 -13.72
CA PRO A 360 19.60 20.85 -14.46
C PRO A 360 18.55 19.92 -15.10
N ALA A 361 17.33 20.41 -15.26
CA ALA A 361 16.23 19.74 -15.96
C ALA A 361 15.51 20.71 -16.90
N ASP A 362 14.91 20.19 -17.97
CA ASP A 362 14.09 20.98 -18.90
C ASP A 362 12.67 21.15 -18.38
N ILE A 363 12.16 20.12 -17.69
CA ILE A 363 10.83 20.10 -17.08
C ILE A 363 10.98 19.58 -15.65
N ALA A 364 10.30 20.24 -14.70
CA ALA A 364 10.12 19.73 -13.36
C ALA A 364 8.64 19.62 -12.99
N VAL A 365 8.23 18.42 -12.60
CA VAL A 365 6.85 18.05 -12.25
C VAL A 365 6.77 17.69 -10.78
N MET A 366 6.35 18.64 -9.94
CA MET A 366 6.26 18.50 -8.49
C MET A 366 4.89 17.93 -8.08
N VAL A 367 4.74 16.60 -8.20
CA VAL A 367 3.51 15.86 -7.88
C VAL A 367 3.50 15.30 -6.46
N ALA A 368 4.67 15.08 -5.86
CA ALA A 368 4.75 14.50 -4.51
C ALA A 368 3.89 15.27 -3.51
N ALA A 369 3.23 14.53 -2.63
CA ALA A 369 2.54 15.09 -1.49
C ALA A 369 3.57 15.29 -0.38
N VAL A 370 4.22 16.45 -0.39
CA VAL A 370 5.21 16.84 0.61
C VAL A 370 4.48 17.32 1.86
N ALA A 371 4.85 16.81 3.04
CA ALA A 371 4.29 17.28 4.29
C ALA A 371 4.73 18.73 4.59
N ASP A 372 3.79 19.61 4.92
CA ASP A 372 4.06 21.02 5.24
C ASP A 372 4.86 21.20 6.55
N TRP A 373 4.71 20.25 7.49
CA TRP A 373 5.37 20.29 8.79
C TRP A 373 6.11 18.99 9.10
N ARG A 374 7.20 19.10 9.86
CA ARG A 374 7.95 18.00 10.45
C ARG A 374 8.13 18.21 11.95
N VAL A 375 8.52 17.17 12.68
CA VAL A 375 8.96 17.32 14.08
C VAL A 375 10.28 18.10 14.11
N ALA A 376 10.38 19.09 15.00
CA ALA A 376 11.57 19.94 15.12
C ALA A 376 12.83 19.14 15.47
N GLU A 377 12.70 18.16 16.38
CA GLU A 377 13.75 17.24 16.76
C GLU A 377 13.19 15.81 16.81
N ALA A 378 13.53 14.98 15.82
CA ALA A 378 13.18 13.57 15.84
C ALA A 378 13.95 12.84 16.95
N ALA A 379 13.25 12.09 17.80
CA ALA A 379 13.91 11.36 18.88
C ALA A 379 14.74 10.20 18.30
N GLY A 380 16.01 10.07 18.70
CA GLY A 380 16.87 8.94 18.27
C GLY A 380 16.48 7.59 18.88
N GLN A 381 15.49 7.57 19.78
CA GLN A 381 14.98 6.37 20.44
C GLN A 381 13.46 6.44 20.49
N LYS A 382 12.79 5.28 20.46
CA LYS A 382 11.34 5.19 20.59
C LYS A 382 10.87 5.94 21.84
N LEU A 383 10.00 6.92 21.67
CA LEU A 383 9.47 7.70 22.78
C LEU A 383 8.67 6.78 23.73
N LYS A 384 9.19 6.62 24.96
CA LYS A 384 8.55 5.84 26.02
C LYS A 384 7.39 6.65 26.62
N LYS A 385 6.33 5.95 27.01
CA LYS A 385 5.24 6.57 27.79
C LYS A 385 5.83 7.08 29.11
N ARG A 386 5.77 8.39 29.35
CA ARG A 386 6.09 9.02 30.64
C ARG A 386 4.78 9.56 31.21
N GLY A 387 4.25 8.89 32.23
CA GLY A 387 2.96 9.27 32.83
C GLY A 387 1.74 8.94 31.95
N SER A 388 0.59 9.53 32.30
CA SER A 388 -0.69 9.36 31.62
C SER A 388 -0.90 10.33 30.45
N GLU A 389 -0.07 11.37 30.31
CA GLU A 389 -0.24 12.40 29.30
C GLU A 389 0.59 12.12 28.03
N PRO A 390 0.05 12.40 26.83
CA PRO A 390 0.77 12.22 25.58
C PRO A 390 1.95 13.22 25.48
N PRO A 391 3.09 12.82 24.89
CA PRO A 391 4.19 13.74 24.66
C PRO A 391 3.80 14.82 23.65
N ALA A 392 4.11 16.08 23.95
CA ALA A 392 3.95 17.18 23.00
C ALA A 392 4.98 17.07 21.87
N LEU A 393 4.51 17.13 20.62
CA LEU A 393 5.37 17.18 19.43
C LEU A 393 5.50 18.64 18.98
N LEU A 394 6.71 19.18 19.05
CA LEU A 394 6.99 20.50 18.49
C LEU A 394 7.19 20.35 16.98
N LEU A 395 6.38 21.06 16.20
CA LEU A 395 6.43 21.05 14.74
C LEU A 395 7.20 22.26 14.20
N THR A 396 7.88 22.08 13.08
CA THR A 396 8.54 23.12 12.31
C THR A 396 8.23 22.94 10.82
N GLU A 397 8.26 24.01 10.04
CA GLU A 397 7.87 24.01 8.64
C GLU A 397 8.92 23.32 7.75
N ASN A 398 8.46 22.54 6.78
CA ASN A 398 9.29 21.91 5.76
C ASN A 398 9.63 22.86 4.61
N PRO A 399 10.72 22.59 3.86
CA PRO A 399 11.05 23.40 2.70
C PRO A 399 9.98 23.28 1.61
N ASP A 400 9.60 24.41 1.05
CA ASP A 400 8.66 24.48 -0.07
C ASP A 400 9.38 24.18 -1.39
N ILE A 401 9.56 22.89 -1.70
CA ILE A 401 10.36 22.41 -2.84
C ILE A 401 9.95 23.10 -4.16
N LEU A 402 8.65 23.21 -4.42
CA LEU A 402 8.13 23.85 -5.64
C LEU A 402 8.51 25.33 -5.70
N ALA A 403 8.31 26.09 -4.62
CA ALA A 403 8.63 27.51 -4.63
C ALA A 403 10.15 27.78 -4.64
N THR A 404 10.93 26.94 -3.96
CA THR A 404 12.40 27.01 -3.99
C THR A 404 12.92 26.74 -5.39
N LEU A 405 12.41 25.71 -6.07
CA LEU A 405 12.79 25.38 -7.44
C LEU A 405 12.37 26.49 -8.42
N ALA A 406 11.14 26.98 -8.31
CA ALA A 406 10.59 28.01 -9.19
C ALA A 406 11.33 29.37 -9.10
N LYS A 407 12.00 29.65 -7.99
CA LYS A 407 12.76 30.89 -7.75
C LYS A 407 14.28 30.67 -7.77
N GLY A 408 14.72 29.42 -7.97
CA GLY A 408 16.12 29.05 -7.93
C GLY A 408 16.90 29.49 -9.17
N PRO A 409 18.24 29.54 -9.09
CA PRO A 409 19.10 29.90 -10.23
C PRO A 409 19.04 28.86 -11.36
N ASP A 410 18.88 27.58 -11.02
CA ASP A 410 18.80 26.46 -11.97
C ASP A 410 17.35 26.08 -12.28
N ARG A 411 16.44 27.07 -12.26
CA ARG A 411 15.01 26.87 -12.52
C ARG A 411 14.81 26.25 -13.91
N PRO A 412 14.13 25.09 -14.00
CA PRO A 412 13.75 24.51 -15.28
C PRO A 412 12.91 25.49 -16.14
N PRO A 413 13.04 25.44 -17.48
CA PRO A 413 12.18 26.16 -18.39
C PRO A 413 10.68 25.98 -18.10
N LEU A 414 10.27 24.75 -17.74
CA LEU A 414 8.89 24.44 -17.37
C LEU A 414 8.80 23.86 -15.96
N VAL A 415 8.17 24.58 -15.03
CA VAL A 415 7.93 24.17 -13.64
C VAL A 415 6.45 23.97 -13.40
N ILE A 416 6.07 22.74 -13.06
CA ILE A 416 4.68 22.31 -12.86
C ILE A 416 4.50 21.87 -11.40
N GLY A 417 3.46 22.38 -10.75
CA GLY A 417 3.02 21.91 -9.44
C GLY A 417 1.67 21.21 -9.50
N PHE A 418 1.32 20.51 -8.43
CA PHE A 418 0.02 19.87 -8.28
C PHE A 418 -0.79 20.44 -7.11
N ALA A 419 -2.11 20.41 -7.24
CA ALA A 419 -3.07 20.77 -6.21
C ALA A 419 -4.18 19.72 -6.15
N ALA A 420 -4.65 19.45 -4.94
CA ALA A 420 -5.83 18.64 -4.70
C ALA A 420 -6.76 19.49 -3.86
N GLU A 421 -7.93 19.80 -4.40
CA GLU A 421 -8.90 20.71 -3.79
C GLU A 421 -10.27 20.04 -3.77
N THR A 422 -11.10 20.35 -2.78
CA THR A 422 -12.48 19.80 -2.68
C THR A 422 -13.55 20.81 -3.11
N GLN A 423 -13.18 22.07 -3.31
CA GLN A 423 -14.07 23.16 -3.69
C GLN A 423 -13.25 24.27 -4.38
N ASP A 424 -13.87 25.09 -5.22
CA ASP A 424 -13.23 26.23 -5.90
C ASP A 424 -11.87 25.90 -6.57
N VAL A 425 -11.76 24.70 -7.14
CA VAL A 425 -10.50 24.07 -7.59
C VAL A 425 -9.65 25.01 -8.46
N ILE A 426 -10.25 25.67 -9.45
CA ILE A 426 -9.55 26.55 -10.39
C ILE A 426 -9.02 27.82 -9.68
N ARG A 427 -9.80 28.40 -8.76
CA ARG A 427 -9.42 29.62 -8.04
C ARG A 427 -8.20 29.35 -7.15
N TYR A 428 -8.27 28.31 -6.30
CA TYR A 428 -7.15 27.96 -5.42
C TYR A 428 -5.91 27.53 -6.20
N ALA A 429 -6.07 26.81 -7.31
CA ALA A 429 -4.97 26.47 -8.20
C ALA A 429 -4.30 27.71 -8.82
N THR A 430 -5.09 28.72 -9.21
CA THR A 430 -4.59 30.00 -9.74
C THR A 430 -3.79 30.75 -8.67
N GLU A 431 -4.32 30.87 -7.45
CA GLU A 431 -3.63 31.49 -6.31
C GLU A 431 -2.33 30.75 -5.97
N LYS A 432 -2.37 29.41 -5.97
CA LYS A 432 -1.19 28.56 -5.70
C LYS A 432 -0.11 28.74 -6.77
N ARG A 433 -0.49 28.79 -8.05
CA ARG A 433 0.44 29.02 -9.17
C ARG A 433 1.23 30.30 -8.97
N GLN A 434 0.53 31.41 -8.73
CA GLN A 434 1.13 32.74 -8.54
C GLN A 434 2.02 32.78 -7.30
N ARG A 435 1.52 32.27 -6.15
CA ARG A 435 2.26 32.28 -4.88
C ARG A 435 3.54 31.45 -4.95
N LYS A 436 3.49 30.29 -5.59
CA LYS A 436 4.63 29.37 -5.71
C LYS A 436 5.58 29.77 -6.86
N GLY A 437 5.11 30.53 -7.84
CA GLY A 437 5.90 30.91 -9.02
C GLY A 437 6.01 29.79 -10.06
N ALA A 438 5.12 28.79 -10.00
CA ALA A 438 5.07 27.72 -10.98
C ALA A 438 4.50 28.24 -12.31
N ASP A 439 4.93 27.66 -13.44
CA ASP A 439 4.34 27.97 -14.73
C ASP A 439 2.91 27.43 -14.76
N TRP A 440 2.72 26.16 -14.37
CA TRP A 440 1.43 25.47 -14.36
C TRP A 440 1.10 24.89 -12.99
N ILE A 441 -0.18 24.86 -12.64
CA ILE A 441 -0.71 24.01 -11.57
C ILE A 441 -1.72 23.03 -12.16
N ILE A 442 -1.49 21.75 -11.96
CA ILE A 442 -2.45 20.69 -12.27
C ILE A 442 -3.31 20.47 -11.04
N ALA A 443 -4.59 20.80 -11.14
CA ALA A 443 -5.51 20.78 -10.02
C ALA A 443 -6.54 19.66 -10.20
N ASN A 444 -6.66 18.82 -9.19
CA ASN A 444 -7.58 17.69 -9.18
C ASN A 444 -8.70 17.99 -8.18
N ASP A 445 -9.93 17.68 -8.56
CA ASP A 445 -11.05 17.67 -7.61
C ASP A 445 -11.02 16.35 -6.82
N VAL A 446 -10.87 16.44 -5.49
CA VAL A 446 -10.82 15.28 -4.58
C VAL A 446 -12.02 15.22 -3.62
N SER A 447 -13.12 15.91 -3.95
CA SER A 447 -14.36 15.93 -3.15
C SER A 447 -15.12 14.59 -3.13
N GLY A 448 -14.87 13.72 -4.13
CA GLY A 448 -15.45 12.37 -4.24
C GLY A 448 -14.51 11.27 -3.74
N ASP A 449 -13.78 10.65 -4.67
CA ASP A 449 -12.92 9.50 -4.38
C ASP A 449 -11.55 9.95 -3.81
N VAL A 450 -11.23 9.48 -2.60
CA VAL A 450 -10.14 10.01 -1.77
C VAL A 450 -8.79 9.60 -2.34
N MET A 451 -7.95 10.57 -2.74
CA MET A 451 -6.48 10.47 -2.90
C MET A 451 -5.96 9.08 -3.35
N GLY A 452 -6.52 8.50 -4.42
CA GLY A 452 -6.24 7.08 -4.70
C GLY A 452 -6.94 6.44 -5.90
N GLY A 453 -8.12 6.96 -6.30
CA GLY A 453 -8.94 6.43 -7.40
C GLY A 453 -8.21 6.32 -8.74
N ASP A 454 -8.67 5.44 -9.63
CA ASP A 454 -7.96 5.13 -10.88
C ASP A 454 -8.28 6.12 -12.03
N ALA A 455 -9.33 6.93 -11.88
CA ALA A 455 -9.70 8.01 -12.81
C ALA A 455 -9.64 9.38 -12.12
N ASN A 456 -9.32 10.43 -12.88
CA ASN A 456 -9.21 11.79 -12.41
C ASN A 456 -9.76 12.78 -13.46
N ALA A 457 -10.57 13.74 -13.03
CA ALA A 457 -10.79 14.98 -13.76
C ALA A 457 -9.74 16.01 -13.30
N VAL A 458 -9.04 16.65 -14.24
CA VAL A 458 -7.95 17.59 -13.92
C VAL A 458 -8.08 18.91 -14.67
N HIS A 459 -7.75 19.99 -13.98
CA HIS A 459 -7.66 21.33 -14.55
C HIS A 459 -6.20 21.76 -14.62
N ILE A 460 -5.73 22.07 -15.83
CA ILE A 460 -4.40 22.61 -16.09
C ILE A 460 -4.52 24.13 -16.04
N VAL A 461 -4.04 24.73 -14.95
CA VAL A 461 -4.11 26.19 -14.73
C VAL A 461 -2.78 26.83 -15.12
N ARG A 462 -2.78 27.61 -16.20
CA ARG A 462 -1.61 28.31 -16.76
C ARG A 462 -1.79 29.82 -16.71
N ALA A 463 -0.73 30.57 -17.00
CA ALA A 463 -0.70 32.03 -16.94
C ALA A 463 -1.99 32.69 -17.46
N ASP A 464 -2.35 32.34 -18.70
CA ASP A 464 -3.36 33.04 -19.49
C ASP A 464 -4.62 32.20 -19.76
N ASP A 465 -4.60 30.89 -19.50
CA ASP A 465 -5.68 29.98 -19.78
C ASP A 465 -5.83 28.84 -18.75
N VAL A 466 -7.00 28.21 -18.78
CA VAL A 466 -7.31 27.01 -18.02
C VAL A 466 -7.82 25.95 -18.98
N ILE A 467 -7.18 24.78 -18.98
CA ILE A 467 -7.57 23.64 -19.81
C ILE A 467 -8.12 22.56 -18.90
N SER A 468 -9.38 22.20 -19.07
CA SER A 468 -10.02 21.11 -18.33
C SER A 468 -9.95 19.82 -19.13
N LEU A 469 -9.40 18.76 -18.54
CA LEU A 469 -9.47 17.41 -19.06
C LEU A 469 -10.67 16.69 -18.43
N PRO A 470 -11.45 15.92 -19.21
CA PRO A 470 -12.53 15.12 -18.65
C PRO A 470 -11.98 14.05 -17.70
N GLU A 471 -12.87 13.43 -16.92
CA GLU A 471 -12.50 12.28 -16.10
C GLU A 471 -11.96 11.15 -16.99
N MET A 472 -10.73 10.74 -16.73
CA MET A 472 -10.05 9.68 -17.48
C MET A 472 -9.04 8.94 -16.59
N PRO A 473 -8.60 7.74 -16.97
CA PRO A 473 -7.58 7.00 -16.24
C PRO A 473 -6.31 7.82 -16.00
N LYS A 474 -5.65 7.61 -14.86
CA LYS A 474 -4.42 8.36 -14.48
C LYS A 474 -3.30 8.28 -15.53
N GLU A 475 -3.19 7.16 -16.22
CA GLU A 475 -2.23 6.96 -17.32
C GLU A 475 -2.56 7.85 -18.53
N ASP A 476 -3.84 8.00 -18.85
CA ASP A 476 -4.29 8.86 -19.94
C ASP A 476 -4.14 10.34 -19.58
N VAL A 477 -4.43 10.70 -18.33
CA VAL A 477 -4.09 12.04 -17.81
C VAL A 477 -2.59 12.30 -17.96
N ALA A 478 -1.75 11.34 -17.57
CA ALA A 478 -0.29 11.47 -17.65
C ALA A 478 0.18 11.68 -19.10
N ARG A 479 -0.32 10.89 -20.05
CA ARG A 479 0.02 11.02 -21.48
C ARG A 479 -0.43 12.38 -22.04
N ALA A 480 -1.66 12.78 -21.75
CA ALA A 480 -2.21 14.08 -22.18
C ALA A 480 -1.43 15.27 -21.59
N LEU A 481 -0.93 15.14 -20.36
CA LEU A 481 -0.05 16.13 -19.73
C LEU A 481 1.33 16.18 -20.41
N VAL A 482 1.95 15.02 -20.65
CA VAL A 482 3.29 14.93 -21.27
C VAL A 482 3.31 15.47 -22.69
N GLU A 483 2.28 15.18 -23.50
CA GLU A 483 2.12 15.78 -24.83
C GLU A 483 2.13 17.32 -24.75
N ARG A 484 1.39 17.88 -23.79
CA ARG A 484 1.35 19.32 -23.57
C ARG A 484 2.67 19.88 -23.04
N PHE A 485 3.40 19.12 -22.22
CA PHE A 485 4.73 19.52 -21.75
C PHE A 485 5.70 19.65 -22.92
N ALA A 486 5.66 18.71 -23.88
CA ALA A 486 6.47 18.78 -25.08
C ALA A 486 6.14 20.00 -25.94
N ASP A 487 4.85 20.31 -26.14
CA ASP A 487 4.40 21.48 -26.91
C ASP A 487 4.81 22.82 -26.26
N ALA A 488 4.99 22.83 -24.94
CA ALA A 488 5.32 24.03 -24.17
C ALA A 488 6.80 24.42 -24.25
N LEU A 489 7.68 23.49 -24.65
CA LEU A 489 9.10 23.79 -24.80
C LEU A 489 9.42 24.24 -26.24
N PRO A 490 10.37 25.17 -26.43
CA PRO A 490 10.86 25.51 -27.77
C PRO A 490 11.45 24.27 -28.45
N ARG A 491 11.19 24.08 -29.75
CA ARG A 491 11.69 22.96 -30.54
C ARG A 491 13.20 23.04 -30.75
#